data_AF-L9L1B2-F1
#
_entry.id   AF-L9L1B2-F1
#
_cell.length_a   1.000
_cell.length_b   1.000
_cell.length_c   1.000
_cell.angle_alpha   90.00
_cell.angle_beta   90.00
_cell.angle_gamma   90.00
#
_symmetry.space_group_name_H-M   'P 1'
#
loop_
_entity.id
_entity.type
_entity.pdbx_description
1 polymer ?
#
loop_
_entity_poly.entity_id
_entity_poly.type
_entity_poly.pdbx_seq_one_letter_code
_entity_poly.pdbx_strand_id
1 'polypeptide(L)'
;MLLDLSEEHKEHLAFLPQVDSTVVPEFGWIAMEFLRRGSNPKIYEDLVFVMGFSEEINKSLLQLYLDNRKEIRTILSELAPDLPSYHSLEWQLDVQLASRSLRQQSKPSVTMKLHLNHSGDNTTKVLQIDPATLLH
;
A
#
# COMPACT_ATOMS: atom_id res chain seq x y z
N MET A 1 11.97 -16.40 6.58
CA MET A 1 12.41 -15.24 5.78
C MET A 1 13.53 -14.60 6.59
N LEU A 2 14.79 -14.87 6.23
CA LEU A 2 15.94 -14.24 6.90
C LEU A 2 15.98 -12.79 6.40
N LEU A 3 15.90 -11.82 7.30
CA LEU A 3 16.22 -10.44 6.93
C LEU A 3 17.74 -10.37 6.72
N ASP A 4 18.16 -10.38 5.45
CA ASP A 4 19.54 -10.13 5.10
C ASP A 4 19.74 -8.61 4.99
N LEU A 5 20.23 -8.01 6.08
CA LEU A 5 20.51 -6.58 6.13
C LEU A 5 21.85 -6.31 5.45
N SER A 6 21.85 -5.46 4.42
CA SER A 6 23.09 -4.92 3.83
C SER A 6 23.93 -4.19 4.88
N GLU A 7 25.24 -4.06 4.65
CA GLU A 7 26.16 -3.40 5.58
C GLU A 7 25.76 -1.93 5.86
N GLU A 8 25.19 -1.23 4.86
CA GLU A 8 24.66 0.12 5.02
C GLU A 8 23.48 0.18 6.01
N HIS A 9 22.57 -0.79 5.97
CA HIS A 9 21.50 -0.88 6.95
C HIS A 9 22.03 -1.18 8.36
N LYS A 10 23.14 -1.93 8.49
CA LYS A 10 23.76 -2.18 9.80
C LYS A 10 24.39 -0.93 10.38
N GLU A 11 25.02 -0.09 9.56
CA GLU A 11 25.53 1.21 9.98
C GLU A 11 24.40 2.15 10.41
N HIS A 12 23.31 2.20 9.65
CA HIS A 12 22.12 2.97 10.05
C HIS A 12 21.45 2.42 11.31
N LEU A 13 21.58 1.15 11.66
CA LEU A 13 20.99 0.59 12.89
C LEU A 13 21.97 0.64 14.08
N ALA A 14 23.23 0.97 13.87
CA ALA A 14 24.26 1.02 14.91
C ALA A 14 24.04 2.12 15.95
N PHE A 15 23.13 3.07 15.71
CA PHE A 15 22.73 4.07 16.70
C PHE A 15 21.66 3.57 17.67
N LEU A 16 20.88 2.55 17.32
CA LEU A 16 19.80 2.01 18.19
C LEU A 16 20.28 1.58 19.59
N PRO A 17 21.48 0.99 19.77
CA PRO A 17 22.02 0.68 21.09
C PRO A 17 22.42 1.91 21.92
N GLN A 18 22.56 3.09 21.31
CA GLN A 18 22.94 4.33 21.99
C GLN A 18 21.72 5.13 22.46
N VAL A 19 20.53 4.81 21.95
CA VAL A 19 19.29 5.50 22.25
C VAL A 19 18.55 4.76 23.38
N ASP A 20 17.79 5.50 24.18
CA ASP A 20 16.96 4.92 25.22
C ASP A 20 16.01 3.85 24.66
N SER A 21 15.88 2.74 25.39
CA SER A 21 14.97 1.63 25.08
C SER A 21 13.51 2.04 24.89
N THR A 22 13.10 3.19 25.44
CA THR A 22 11.76 3.80 25.29
C THR A 22 11.61 4.70 24.07
N VAL A 23 12.55 4.69 23.13
CA VAL A 23 12.46 5.45 21.87
C VAL A 23 12.48 4.50 20.66
N VAL A 24 13.07 3.32 20.83
CA VAL A 24 13.15 2.28 19.80
C VAL A 24 11.76 1.79 19.34
N PRO A 25 10.80 1.44 20.23
CA PRO A 25 9.47 1.02 19.79
C PRO A 25 8.66 2.14 19.13
N GLU A 26 8.89 3.39 19.52
CA GLU A 26 8.27 4.60 19.00
C GLU A 26 8.77 4.88 17.59
N PHE A 27 10.08 4.78 17.37
CA PHE A 27 10.69 4.86 16.05
C PHE A 27 10.17 3.75 15.13
N GLY A 28 10.06 2.51 15.65
CA GLY A 28 9.47 1.39 14.91
C GLY A 28 8.01 1.65 14.53
N TRP A 29 7.23 2.23 15.44
CA TRP A 29 5.84 2.59 15.18
C TRP A 29 5.71 3.69 14.11
N ILE A 30 6.54 4.73 14.17
CA ILE A 30 6.61 5.78 13.15
C ILE A 30 6.95 5.19 11.78
N ALA A 31 8.00 4.36 11.70
CA ALA A 31 8.42 3.73 10.46
C ALA A 31 7.29 2.86 9.87
N MET A 32 6.58 2.10 10.72
CA MET A 32 5.45 1.30 10.30
C MET A 32 4.26 2.15 9.82
N GLU A 33 3.98 3.27 10.49
CA GLU A 33 2.90 4.17 10.07
C GLU A 33 3.24 4.93 8.78
N PHE A 34 4.52 5.24 8.55
CA PHE A 34 5.01 5.75 7.27
C PHE A 34 4.80 4.77 6.13
N LEU A 35 5.06 3.48 6.35
CA LEU A 35 4.81 2.43 5.35
C LEU A 35 3.31 2.26 5.08
N ARG A 36 2.47 2.38 6.12
CA ARG A 36 1.04 2.09 6.01
C ARG A 36 0.22 3.25 5.44
N ARG A 37 0.52 4.48 5.85
CA ARG A 37 -0.27 5.69 5.51
C ARG A 37 0.48 6.68 4.62
N GLY A 38 1.75 6.42 4.33
CA GLY A 38 2.59 7.32 3.56
C GLY A 38 3.07 8.53 4.37
N SER A 39 3.80 9.41 3.69
CA SER A 39 4.42 10.61 4.28
C SER A 39 3.38 11.74 4.43
N ASN A 40 2.65 11.78 5.54
CA ASN A 40 1.70 12.86 5.88
C ASN A 40 2.22 13.71 7.05
N PRO A 41 2.46 15.02 6.84
CA PRO A 41 2.97 15.92 7.89
C PRO A 41 2.11 15.98 9.15
N LYS A 42 0.77 15.92 9.02
CA LYS A 42 -0.12 15.99 10.18
C LYS A 42 -0.03 14.75 11.06
N ILE A 43 0.13 13.59 10.42
CA ILE A 43 0.32 12.33 11.14
C ILE A 43 1.64 12.42 11.89
N TYR A 44 2.73 12.83 11.23
CA TYR A 44 4.04 12.97 11.86
C TYR A 44 4.03 13.92 13.06
N GLU A 45 3.36 15.07 12.95
CA GLU A 45 3.18 16.02 14.06
C GLU A 45 2.45 15.38 15.26
N ASP A 46 1.36 14.65 15.01
CA ASP A 46 0.65 13.90 16.05
C ASP A 46 1.53 12.81 16.68
N LEU A 47 2.32 12.06 15.89
CA LEU A 47 3.22 11.03 16.43
C LEU A 47 4.28 11.66 17.34
N VAL A 48 4.93 12.72 16.87
CA VAL A 48 5.97 13.48 17.58
C VAL A 48 5.43 14.08 18.88
N PHE A 49 4.19 14.55 18.88
CA PHE A 49 3.53 15.04 20.09
C PHE A 49 3.24 13.91 21.10
N VAL A 50 2.80 12.74 20.63
CA VAL A 50 2.53 11.56 21.48
C VAL A 50 3.81 11.02 22.14
N MET A 51 4.97 11.19 21.52
CA MET A 51 6.26 10.76 22.08
C MET A 51 6.76 11.63 23.25
N GLY A 52 6.16 12.80 23.49
CA GLY A 52 6.43 13.59 24.70
C GLY A 52 7.83 14.24 24.77
N PHE A 53 8.54 14.40 23.64
CA PHE A 53 9.83 15.11 23.62
C PHE A 53 9.67 16.62 23.91
N SER A 54 10.78 17.29 24.24
CA SER A 54 10.82 18.75 24.40
C SER A 54 10.38 19.48 23.12
N GLU A 55 9.74 20.63 23.29
CA GLU A 55 9.19 21.42 22.18
C GLU A 55 10.27 21.85 21.16
N GLU A 56 11.52 22.01 21.58
CA GLU A 56 12.63 22.30 20.67
C GLU A 56 12.95 21.12 19.75
N ILE A 57 13.00 19.90 20.31
CA ILE A 57 13.28 18.68 19.56
C ILE A 57 12.15 18.40 18.58
N ASN A 58 10.89 18.63 18.99
CA ASN A 58 9.73 18.48 18.11
C ASN A 58 9.80 19.42 16.90
N LYS A 59 10.17 20.69 17.12
CA LYS A 59 10.37 21.65 16.03
C LYS A 59 11.52 21.25 15.10
N SER A 60 12.64 20.80 15.66
CA SER A 60 13.77 20.30 14.87
C SER A 60 13.43 19.06 14.05
N LEU A 61 12.72 18.09 14.62
CA LEU A 61 12.25 16.88 13.93
C LEU A 61 11.25 17.21 12.82
N LEU A 62 10.31 18.13 13.07
CA LEU A 62 9.36 18.58 12.06
C LEU A 62 10.06 19.29 10.91
N GLN A 63 11.06 20.14 11.20
CA GLN A 63 11.88 20.80 10.18
C GLN A 63 12.67 19.78 9.35
N LEU A 64 13.33 18.82 10.00
CA LEU A 64 14.08 17.75 9.32
C LEU A 64 13.15 16.92 8.42
N TYR A 65 11.97 16.56 8.92
CA TYR A 65 10.96 15.88 8.12
C TYR A 65 10.52 16.69 6.89
N LEU A 66 10.31 18.00 7.04
CA LEU A 66 9.93 18.87 5.93
C LEU A 66 11.06 19.03 4.90
N ASP A 67 12.32 18.93 5.31
CA ASP A 67 13.47 18.99 4.41
C ASP A 67 13.63 17.66 3.64
N ASN A 68 13.59 16.53 4.35
CA ASN A 68 13.80 15.21 3.77
C ASN A 68 12.53 14.55 3.20
N ARG A 69 11.36 15.19 3.22
CA ARG A 69 10.07 14.61 2.74
C ARG A 69 10.13 14.00 1.34
N LYS A 70 10.91 14.60 0.43
CA LYS A 70 11.04 14.11 -0.95
C LYS A 70 11.82 12.79 -0.98
N GLU A 71 12.90 12.74 -0.22
CA GLU A 71 13.76 11.56 -0.06
C GLU A 71 13.01 10.44 0.65
N ILE A 72 12.29 10.74 1.73
CA ILE A 72 11.40 9.79 2.41
C ILE A 72 10.39 9.21 1.42
N ARG A 73 9.78 10.04 0.57
CA ARG A 73 8.83 9.55 -0.44
C ARG A 73 9.50 8.66 -1.49
N THR A 74 10.71 9.00 -1.93
CA THR A 74 11.47 8.17 -2.87
C THR A 74 11.80 6.81 -2.27
N ILE A 75 12.34 6.79 -1.04
CA ILE A 75 12.66 5.55 -0.32
C ILE A 75 11.39 4.72 -0.08
N LEU A 76 10.30 5.35 0.36
CA LEU A 76 9.03 4.66 0.52
C LEU A 76 8.49 4.12 -0.80
N SER A 77 8.71 4.79 -1.92
CA SER A 77 8.32 4.26 -3.24
C SER A 77 9.20 3.11 -3.72
N GLU A 78 10.47 3.08 -3.31
CA GLU A 78 11.39 1.96 -3.59
C GLU A 78 11.10 0.74 -2.69
N LEU A 79 10.70 0.99 -1.43
CA LEU A 79 10.50 -0.05 -0.42
C LEU A 79 9.06 -0.60 -0.41
N ALA A 80 8.08 0.21 -0.83
CA ALA A 80 6.71 -0.26 -0.94
C ALA A 80 6.60 -1.29 -2.07
N PRO A 81 5.96 -2.45 -1.83
CA PRO A 81 5.63 -3.36 -2.92
C PRO A 81 4.74 -2.63 -3.92
N ASP A 82 5.09 -2.70 -5.21
CA ASP A 82 4.26 -2.12 -6.27
C ASP A 82 2.96 -2.93 -6.39
N LEU A 83 1.94 -2.51 -5.65
CA LEU A 83 0.62 -3.08 -5.74
C LEU A 83 -0.04 -2.57 -7.01
N PRO A 84 -0.61 -3.46 -7.85
CA PRO A 84 -1.34 -3.04 -9.04
C PRO A 84 -2.46 -2.09 -8.64
N SER A 85 -2.40 -0.87 -9.15
CA SER A 85 -3.42 0.14 -8.93
C SER A 85 -4.65 -0.15 -9.81
N TYR A 86 -5.84 0.07 -9.26
CA TYR A 86 -7.07 -0.05 -10.04
C TYR A 86 -7.13 1.06 -11.10
N HIS A 87 -7.34 0.69 -12.37
CA HIS A 87 -7.57 1.65 -13.45
C HIS A 87 -9.03 1.69 -13.87
N SER A 88 -9.57 0.56 -14.31
CA SER A 88 -10.95 0.48 -14.81
C SER A 88 -11.49 -0.95 -14.74
N LEU A 89 -12.82 -1.07 -14.75
CA LEU A 89 -13.55 -2.32 -14.85
C LEU A 89 -14.62 -2.18 -15.93
N GLU A 90 -14.55 -3.04 -16.93
CA GLU A 90 -15.60 -3.21 -17.93
C GLU A 90 -16.36 -4.50 -17.63
N TRP A 91 -17.68 -4.51 -17.79
CA TRP A 91 -18.49 -5.70 -17.58
C TRP A 91 -19.50 -5.89 -18.70
N GLN A 92 -19.79 -7.15 -19.00
CA GLN A 92 -20.79 -7.55 -19.99
C GLN A 92 -21.61 -8.71 -19.39
N LEU A 93 -22.93 -8.58 -19.48
CA LEU A 93 -23.87 -9.65 -19.14
C LEU A 93 -24.36 -10.29 -20.44
N ASP A 94 -24.02 -11.55 -20.62
CA ASP A 94 -24.52 -12.37 -21.72
C ASP A 94 -25.58 -13.33 -21.20
N VAL A 95 -26.67 -13.48 -21.94
CA VAL A 95 -27.72 -14.45 -21.61
C VAL A 95 -27.93 -15.36 -22.80
N GLN A 96 -27.55 -16.63 -22.64
CA GLN A 96 -27.95 -17.66 -23.59
C GLN A 96 -29.41 -18.02 -23.30
N LEU A 97 -30.31 -17.80 -24.27
CA LEU A 97 -31.75 -18.07 -24.16
C LEU A 97 -32.16 -19.44 -24.75
N ALA A 98 -31.34 -19.97 -25.66
CA ALA A 98 -31.53 -21.25 -26.31
C ALA A 98 -30.21 -21.79 -26.86
N SER A 99 -30.14 -23.11 -27.05
CA SER A 99 -29.11 -23.80 -27.81
C SER A 99 -29.74 -24.64 -28.92
N ARG A 100 -28.93 -25.15 -29.85
CA ARG A 100 -29.41 -26.00 -30.96
C ARG A 100 -30.15 -27.26 -30.45
N SER A 101 -29.75 -27.78 -29.30
CA SER A 101 -30.34 -28.98 -28.69
C SER A 101 -31.40 -28.70 -27.62
N LEU A 102 -31.46 -27.47 -27.08
CA LEU A 102 -32.35 -27.11 -25.98
C LEU A 102 -32.89 -25.69 -26.15
N ARG A 103 -34.18 -25.56 -26.50
CA ARG A 103 -34.81 -24.29 -26.91
C ARG A 103 -35.26 -23.38 -25.77
N GLN A 104 -35.19 -23.84 -24.52
CA GLN A 104 -35.58 -23.08 -23.33
C GLN A 104 -34.52 -23.25 -22.25
N GLN A 105 -33.44 -22.48 -22.36
CA GLN A 105 -32.40 -22.44 -21.35
C GLN A 105 -32.04 -20.99 -21.15
N SER A 106 -32.33 -20.41 -19.98
CA SER A 106 -31.80 -19.11 -19.58
C SER A 106 -30.51 -19.33 -18.79
N LYS A 107 -29.37 -19.24 -19.46
CA LYS A 107 -28.06 -19.29 -18.81
C LYS A 107 -27.41 -17.90 -18.86
N PRO A 108 -27.55 -17.09 -17.81
CA PRO A 108 -26.84 -15.82 -17.71
C PRO A 108 -25.37 -16.05 -17.35
N SER A 109 -24.48 -15.24 -17.90
CA SER A 109 -23.05 -15.24 -17.60
C SER A 109 -22.52 -13.82 -17.59
N VAL A 110 -21.76 -13.46 -16.57
CA VAL A 110 -21.14 -12.14 -16.46
C VAL A 110 -19.67 -12.27 -16.78
N THR A 111 -19.19 -11.45 -17.72
CA THR A 111 -17.78 -11.31 -18.03
C THR A 111 -17.31 -9.94 -17.53
N MET A 112 -16.26 -9.92 -16.73
CA MET A 112 -15.63 -8.71 -16.20
C MET A 112 -14.20 -8.62 -16.71
N LYS A 113 -13.79 -7.45 -17.19
CA LYS A 113 -12.41 -7.13 -17.53
C LYS A 113 -11.91 -6.09 -16.54
N LEU A 114 -10.96 -6.50 -15.72
CA LEU A 114 -10.30 -5.66 -14.74
C LEU A 114 -8.98 -5.17 -15.30
N HIS A 115 -8.86 -3.85 -15.43
CA HIS A 115 -7.62 -3.19 -15.84
C HIS A 115 -6.88 -2.72 -14.59
N LEU A 116 -5.67 -3.21 -14.44
CA LEU A 116 -4.76 -2.93 -13.33
C LEU A 116 -3.49 -2.30 -13.90
N ASN A 117 -3.09 -1.17 -13.32
CA ASN A 117 -1.86 -0.48 -13.70
C ASN A 117 -0.74 -0.84 -12.71
N HIS A 118 0.31 -1.46 -13.23
CA HIS A 118 1.50 -1.88 -12.49
C HIS A 118 2.72 -1.20 -13.10
N SER A 119 3.31 -0.22 -12.41
CA SER A 119 4.50 0.54 -12.84
C SER A 119 4.62 0.85 -14.35
N GLY A 120 3.52 1.19 -15.04
CA GLY A 120 3.50 1.52 -16.46
C GLY A 120 3.08 0.40 -17.43
N ASP A 121 2.88 -0.83 -16.94
CA ASP A 121 2.27 -1.92 -17.70
C ASP A 121 0.79 -2.11 -17.30
N ASN A 122 -0.08 -2.15 -18.30
CA ASN A 122 -1.52 -2.30 -18.10
C ASN A 122 -1.88 -3.78 -18.15
N THR A 123 -1.91 -4.41 -16.99
CA THR A 123 -2.35 -5.80 -16.87
C THR A 123 -3.88 -5.86 -16.93
N THR A 124 -4.41 -6.63 -17.88
CA THR A 124 -5.86 -6.86 -17.99
C THR A 124 -6.18 -8.27 -17.54
N LYS A 125 -7.05 -8.41 -16.54
CA LYS A 125 -7.55 -9.70 -16.07
C LYS A 125 -9.01 -9.86 -16.47
N VAL A 126 -9.30 -10.92 -17.21
CA VAL A 126 -10.67 -11.28 -17.61
C VAL A 126 -11.20 -12.35 -16.66
N LEU A 127 -12.35 -12.11 -16.07
CA LEU A 127 -13.05 -13.04 -15.19
C LEU A 127 -14.44 -13.29 -15.76
N GLN A 128 -14.82 -14.57 -15.84
CA GLN A 128 -16.18 -14.96 -16.15
C GLN A 128 -16.79 -15.61 -14.92
N ILE A 129 -17.93 -15.09 -14.49
CA ILE A 129 -18.57 -15.45 -13.23
C ILE A 129 -20.06 -15.72 -13.49
N ASP A 130 -20.61 -16.71 -12.79
CA ASP A 130 -22.06 -16.94 -12.77
C ASP A 130 -22.71 -15.84 -11.92
N PRO A 131 -23.70 -15.09 -12.44
CA PRO A 131 -24.32 -14.01 -11.68
C PRO A 131 -24.94 -14.45 -10.36
N ALA A 132 -25.29 -15.74 -10.17
CA ALA A 132 -25.75 -16.27 -8.89
C ALA A 132 -24.66 -16.29 -7.79
N THR A 133 -23.38 -16.17 -8.17
CA THR A 133 -22.24 -16.18 -7.24
C THR A 133 -21.71 -14.78 -6.89
N LEU A 134 -22.29 -13.72 -7.49
CA LEU A 134 -21.97 -12.34 -7.11
C LEU A 134 -22.70 -12.02 -5.79
N LEU A 135 -21.91 -11.73 -4.74
CA LEU A 135 -22.45 -11.27 -3.47
C LEU A 135 -23.06 -9.86 -3.65
N HIS A 136 -24.29 -9.69 -3.15
CA HIS A 136 -25.03 -8.42 -3.11
C HIS A 136 -24.50 -7.48 -2.03
#